data_AF-A0A3B9YPT1-F1
#
_entry.id   AF-A0A3B9YPT1-F1
#
_cell.length_a   1.000
_cell.length_b   1.000
_cell.length_c   1.000
_cell.angle_alpha   90.00
_cell.angle_beta   90.00
_cell.angle_gamma   90.00
#
_symmetry.space_group_name_H-M   'P 1'
#
loop_
_entity.id
_entity.type
_entity.pdbx_description
1 polymer ?
#
loop_
_entity_poly.entity_id
_entity_poly.type
_entity_poly.pdbx_seq_one_letter_code
_entity_poly.pdbx_strand_id
1 'polypeptide(L)'
;MSEQLLHLVFGGELSELDGHEFRDLTKLDIVGIYPNFKEAQDAWRAKAQSTVDNAHMRYFVVHLHRLLDGDAAPKTRKTRASVSTARPKTAKTKR
;
A
#
# COMPACT_ATOMS: atom_id res chain seq x y z
N MET A 1 8.29 17.06 11.26
CA MET A 1 8.54 17.47 9.86
C MET A 1 7.91 16.43 8.98
N SER A 2 7.00 16.86 8.11
CA SER A 2 6.13 16.03 7.28
C SER A 2 6.92 15.01 6.49
N GLU A 3 6.66 13.73 6.76
CA GLU A 3 7.24 12.59 6.04
C GLU A 3 7.01 12.82 4.54
N GLN A 4 8.09 12.89 3.76
CA GLN A 4 8.03 13.02 2.31
C GLN A 4 7.55 11.68 1.75
N LEU A 5 6.23 11.53 1.64
CA LEU A 5 5.61 10.34 1.09
C LEU A 5 5.55 10.50 -0.44
N LEU A 6 6.61 10.08 -1.13
CA LEU A 6 6.61 10.03 -2.59
C LEU A 6 5.78 8.82 -3.06
N HIS A 7 4.80 9.08 -3.91
CA HIS A 7 3.94 8.08 -4.52
C HIS A 7 4.21 8.06 -6.03
N LEU A 8 4.67 6.93 -6.55
CA LEU A 8 4.85 6.71 -7.98
C LEU A 8 3.62 5.99 -8.52
N VAL A 9 3.06 6.51 -9.60
CA VAL A 9 1.98 5.86 -10.35
C VAL A 9 2.54 5.36 -11.68
N PHE A 10 2.43 4.07 -11.92
CA PHE A 10 2.82 3.44 -13.17
C PHE A 10 1.82 2.36 -13.56
N GLY A 11 1.73 2.03 -14.83
CA GLY A 11 0.90 0.95 -15.33
C GLY A 11 1.48 0.30 -16.57
N GLY A 12 0.92 -0.83 -16.96
CA GLY A 12 1.39 -1.58 -18.11
C GLY A 12 0.53 -2.79 -18.40
N GLU A 13 0.90 -3.51 -19.44
CA GLU A 13 0.23 -4.76 -19.81
C GLU A 13 0.70 -5.91 -18.92
N LEU A 14 -0.23 -6.54 -18.22
CA LEU A 14 0.03 -7.73 -17.41
C LEU A 14 0.01 -8.98 -18.29
N SER A 15 0.86 -9.95 -17.95
CA SER A 15 0.84 -11.26 -18.60
C SER A 15 -0.39 -12.08 -18.19
N GLU A 16 -0.89 -11.87 -16.96
CA GLU A 16 -2.05 -12.56 -16.41
C GLU A 16 -2.93 -11.56 -15.65
N LEU A 17 -4.27 -11.68 -15.75
CA LEU A 17 -5.19 -10.72 -15.14
C LEU A 17 -5.14 -10.67 -13.60
N ASP A 18 -4.77 -11.79 -12.96
CA ASP A 18 -4.61 -11.91 -11.50
C ASP A 18 -3.15 -11.72 -11.05
N GLY A 19 -2.22 -11.61 -12.00
CA GLY A 19 -0.79 -11.52 -11.73
C GLY A 19 -0.34 -10.10 -11.39
N HIS A 20 0.92 -10.00 -10.97
CA HIS A 20 1.64 -8.72 -10.88
C HIS A 20 2.80 -8.65 -11.87
N GLU A 21 2.88 -9.62 -12.78
CA GLU A 21 3.96 -9.74 -13.75
C GLU A 21 3.60 -8.98 -15.02
N PHE A 22 4.39 -7.96 -15.33
CA PHE A 22 4.26 -7.21 -16.57
C PHE A 22 4.77 -8.06 -17.72
N ARG A 23 3.95 -8.20 -18.76
CA ARG A 23 4.34 -8.90 -19.98
C ARG A 23 5.46 -8.15 -20.70
N ASP A 24 5.40 -6.83 -20.67
CA ASP A 24 6.30 -5.96 -21.41
C ASP A 24 6.74 -4.79 -20.53
N LEU A 25 7.97 -4.86 -20.02
CA LEU A 25 8.58 -3.80 -19.21
C LEU A 25 8.91 -2.55 -20.03
N THR A 26 9.03 -2.69 -21.35
CA THR A 26 9.35 -1.58 -22.26
C THR A 26 8.15 -0.68 -22.54
N LYS A 27 6.94 -1.21 -22.37
CA LYS A 27 5.67 -0.50 -22.60
C LYS A 27 5.02 -0.02 -21.29
N LEU A 28 5.80 0.13 -20.23
CA LEU A 28 5.30 0.68 -18.98
C LEU A 28 4.91 2.16 -19.17
N ASP A 29 3.64 2.47 -18.89
CA ASP A 29 3.13 3.84 -18.85
C ASP A 29 3.41 4.44 -17.47
N ILE A 30 4.38 5.35 -17.42
CA ILE A 30 4.70 6.09 -16.20
C ILE A 30 3.85 7.36 -16.17
N VAL A 31 2.91 7.43 -15.23
CA VAL A 31 1.96 8.55 -15.14
C VAL A 31 2.61 9.76 -14.46
N GLY A 32 3.37 9.53 -13.39
CA GLY A 32 4.04 10.59 -12.66
C GLY A 32 4.37 10.24 -11.21
N ILE A 33 5.10 11.14 -10.55
CA ILE A 33 5.47 11.06 -9.14
C ILE A 33 4.75 12.19 -8.40
N TYR A 34 4.06 11.85 -7.32
CA TYR A 34 3.25 12.78 -6.55
C TYR A 34 3.68 12.84 -5.08
N PRO A 35 3.64 14.03 -4.44
CA PRO A 35 4.02 14.21 -3.05
C PRO A 35 2.92 13.81 -2.05
N ASN A 36 1.71 13.47 -2.52
CA ASN A 36 0.62 13.00 -1.67
C ASN A 36 -0.15 11.83 -2.30
N PHE A 37 -0.79 11.04 -1.44
CA PHE A 37 -1.56 9.86 -1.85
C PHE A 37 -2.81 10.23 -2.66
N LYS A 38 -3.44 11.36 -2.33
CA LYS A 38 -4.71 11.79 -2.95
C LYS A 38 -4.53 12.12 -4.42
N GLU A 39 -3.49 12.87 -4.78
CA GLU A 39 -3.15 13.20 -6.18
C GLU A 39 -2.70 11.95 -6.94
N ALA A 40 -1.91 11.08 -6.31
CA ALA A 40 -1.53 9.81 -6.92
C ALA A 40 -2.74 8.92 -7.24
N GLN A 41 -3.69 8.81 -6.31
CA GLN A 41 -4.92 8.05 -6.50
C GLN A 41 -5.81 8.66 -7.59
N ASP A 42 -5.89 9.98 -7.67
CA ASP A 42 -6.67 10.69 -8.69
C ASP A 42 -6.09 10.43 -10.09
N ALA A 43 -4.77 10.57 -10.23
CA ALA A 43 -4.06 10.28 -11.48
C ALA A 43 -4.19 8.81 -11.89
N TRP A 44 -4.03 7.88 -10.94
CA TRP A 44 -4.26 6.46 -11.15
C TRP A 44 -5.68 6.17 -11.63
N ARG A 45 -6.68 6.76 -10.97
CA ARG A 45 -8.09 6.55 -11.31
C ARG A 45 -8.42 7.05 -12.71
N ALA A 46 -7.93 8.23 -13.07
CA ALA A 46 -8.13 8.80 -14.41
C ALA A 46 -7.54 7.91 -15.51
N LYS A 47 -6.32 7.39 -15.27
CA LYS A 47 -5.63 6.48 -16.20
C LYS A 47 -6.30 5.11 -16.28
N ALA A 48 -6.60 4.49 -15.14
CA ALA A 48 -7.28 3.20 -15.07
C ALA A 48 -8.68 3.22 -15.68
N GLN A 49 -9.41 4.34 -15.55
CA GLN A 49 -10.71 4.52 -16.22
C GLN A 49 -10.56 4.68 -17.73
N SER A 50 -9.49 5.31 -18.21
CA SER A 50 -9.25 5.46 -19.65
C SER A 50 -8.84 4.16 -20.32
N THR A 51 -8.20 3.23 -19.60
CA THR A 51 -7.70 1.96 -20.15
C THR A 51 -8.61 0.78 -19.86
N VAL A 52 -9.89 1.02 -19.59
CA VAL A 52 -10.89 -0.04 -19.32
C VAL A 52 -11.10 -0.97 -20.51
N ASP A 53 -10.87 -0.48 -21.74
CA ASP A 53 -11.02 -1.27 -22.96
C ASP A 53 -9.95 -2.37 -23.09
N ASN A 54 -8.80 -2.18 -22.46
CA ASN A 54 -7.68 -3.10 -22.54
C ASN A 54 -7.58 -3.91 -21.24
N ALA A 55 -8.10 -5.14 -21.28
CA ALA A 55 -8.24 -6.01 -20.10
C ALA A 55 -6.92 -6.30 -19.34
N HIS A 56 -5.79 -6.19 -20.03
CA HIS A 56 -4.47 -6.43 -19.46
C HIS A 56 -3.77 -5.15 -18.98
N MET A 57 -4.29 -3.96 -19.31
CA MET A 57 -3.72 -2.69 -18.83
C MET A 57 -4.13 -2.43 -17.38
N ARG A 58 -3.17 -2.58 -16.48
CA ARG A 58 -3.36 -2.30 -15.04
C ARG A 58 -2.40 -1.23 -14.58
N TYR A 59 -2.91 -0.30 -13.78
CA TYR A 59 -2.11 0.71 -13.11
C TYR A 59 -1.97 0.38 -11.63
N PHE A 60 -0.81 0.69 -11.07
CA PHE A 60 -0.46 0.53 -9.66
C PHE A 60 0.06 1.84 -9.07
N VAL A 61 -0.16 2.01 -7.77
CA VAL A 61 0.38 3.12 -6.98
C VAL A 61 1.36 2.54 -5.97
N VAL A 62 2.63 2.88 -6.06
CA VAL A 62 3.69 2.40 -5.16
C VAL A 62 4.25 3.55 -4.33
N HIS A 63 4.43 3.29 -3.04
CA HIS A 63 4.97 4.24 -2.08
C HIS A 63 6.50 4.04 -2.03
N LEU A 64 7.27 4.93 -2.67
CA LEU A 64 8.73 4.80 -2.75
C LEU A 64 9.44 5.08 -1.41
N HIS A 65 8.77 5.72 -0.46
CA HIS A 65 9.36 6.08 0.83
C HIS A 65 9.78 4.86 1.68
N ARG A 66 9.30 3.65 1.38
CA ARG A 66 9.65 2.43 2.13
C ARG A 66 10.94 1.74 1.64
N LEU A 67 11.48 2.18 0.50
CA LEU A 67 12.59 1.52 -0.20
C LEU A 67 13.88 2.36 -0.21
N LEU A 68 13.76 3.68 -0.09
CA LEU A 68 14.90 4.62 0.10
C LEU A 68 15.33 4.76 1.56
N ASP A 69 14.50 4.30 2.49
CA ASP A 69 14.82 4.28 3.91
C ASP A 69 15.64 3.02 4.24
N GLY A 70 16.88 3.01 3.76
CA GLY A 70 17.88 2.00 4.11
C GLY A 70 18.41 2.12 5.55
N ASP A 71 17.89 3.06 6.37
CA ASP A 71 18.36 3.28 7.75
C ASP A 71 17.34 4.04 8.64
N ALA A 72 16.09 3.62 8.71
CA ALA A 72 15.20 4.06 9.78
C ALA A 72 14.51 2.85 10.37
N ALA A 73 15.12 2.42 11.48
CA ALA A 73 14.62 1.51 12.48
C ALA A 73 13.09 1.27 12.41
N PRO A 74 12.65 0.01 12.47
CA PRO A 74 11.24 -0.34 12.40
C PRO A 74 10.50 0.45 13.48
N LYS A 75 9.68 1.43 13.07
CA LYS A 75 8.71 2.06 13.97
C LYS A 75 7.65 1.03 14.24
N THR A 76 7.97 0.13 15.16
CA THR A 76 7.08 -0.84 15.77
C THR A 76 5.85 -0.08 16.22
N ARG A 77 4.77 -0.28 15.47
CA ARG A 77 3.43 0.16 15.85
C ARG A 77 3.19 -0.41 17.25
N LYS A 78 3.23 0.46 18.27
CA LYS A 78 2.80 0.11 19.64
C LYS A 78 1.37 -0.38 19.54
N THR A 79 1.20 -1.70 19.40
CA THR A 79 0.00 -2.37 19.83
C THR A 79 -0.15 -1.97 21.28
N ARG A 80 -1.17 -1.16 21.57
CA ARG A 80 -1.69 -0.96 22.92
C ARG A 80 -2.16 -2.35 23.36
N ALA A 81 -1.21 -3.16 23.82
CA ALA A 81 -1.49 -4.35 24.59
C ALA A 81 -2.10 -3.82 25.87
N SER A 82 -3.42 -3.80 25.87
CA SER A 82 -4.26 -3.72 27.04
C SER A 82 -3.64 -4.63 28.08
N VAL A 83 -3.05 -4.04 29.12
CA VAL A 83 -2.67 -4.78 30.31
C VAL A 83 -4.01 -5.18 30.95
N SER A 84 -4.51 -6.34 30.53
CA SER A 84 -5.59 -7.02 31.21
C SER A 84 -4.96 -7.63 32.45
N THR A 85 -4.87 -6.84 33.52
CA THR A 85 -4.52 -7.34 34.85
C THR A 85 -5.60 -8.34 35.26
N ALA A 86 -5.22 -9.61 35.18
CA ALA A 86 -6.02 -10.75 35.60
C ALA A 86 -6.39 -10.62 37.08
N ARG A 87 -7.69 -10.60 37.35
CA ARG A 87 -8.29 -10.72 38.69
C ARG A 87 -8.71 -12.18 38.85
N PRO A 88 -8.14 -12.96 39.79
CA PRO A 88 -8.57 -14.34 39.97
C PRO A 88 -9.98 -14.39 40.55
N LYS A 89 -10.87 -15.12 39.86
CA LYS A 89 -12.13 -15.62 40.42
C LYS A 89 -11.86 -16.95 41.14
N THR A 90 -12.05 -16.98 42.45
CA THR A 90 -12.35 -18.21 43.20
C THR A 90 -13.54 -17.88 44.09
N ALA A 91 -14.75 -18.16 43.62
CA ALA A 91 -15.46 -19.43 43.81
C ALA A 91 -15.86 -19.64 45.28
N LYS A 92 -17.16 -19.37 45.49
CA LYS A 92 -17.97 -19.52 46.69
C LYS A 92 -18.06 -21.01 47.08
N THR A 93 -17.58 -21.37 48.27
CA THR A 93 -17.84 -22.68 48.88
C THR A 93 -18.73 -22.53 50.12
N LYS A 94 -19.99 -22.92 49.92
CA LYS A 94 -20.92 -23.65 50.80
C LYS A 94 -20.69 -23.58 52.33
N ARG A 95 -21.66 -22.97 53.02
CA ARG A 95 -22.12 -23.39 54.36
C ARG A 95 -23.57 -23.86 54.21
#